data_AF-A0AAJ2NJ96-F1
#
_entry.id   AF-A0AAJ2NJ96-F1
#
_cell.length_a   1.000
_cell.length_b   1.000
_cell.length_c   1.000
_cell.angle_alpha   90.00
_cell.angle_beta   90.00
_cell.angle_gamma   90.00
#
_symmetry.space_group_name_H-M   'P 1'
#
loop_
_entity.id
_entity.type
_entity.pdbx_description
1 polymer ?
#
loop_
_entity_poly.entity_id
_entity_poly.type
_entity_poly.pdbx_seq_one_letter_code
_entity_poly.pdbx_strand_id
1 'polypeptide(L)' 'MTRKDALAHIKVAGYHNDQRTAMRIYTENRVSFESYREAFARGAELKQQGMGCTCYQCNR' A
#
# COMPACT_ATOMS: atom_id res chain seq x y z
N MET A 1 7.58 6.26 12.31
CA MET A 1 6.51 6.35 11.31
C MET A 1 5.19 6.51 12.06
N THR A 2 4.30 7.41 11.64
CA THR A 2 2.97 7.48 12.27
C THR A 2 2.06 6.37 11.73
N ARG A 3 0.95 6.06 12.40
CA ARG A 3 -0.06 5.11 11.88
C ARG A 3 -0.54 5.52 10.49
N LYS A 4 -0.72 6.83 10.26
CA LYS A 4 -1.17 7.40 8.98
C LYS A 4 -0.17 7.11 7.87
N ASP A 5 1.12 7.27 8.14
CA ASP A 5 2.18 7.00 7.17
C ASP A 5 2.26 5.49 6.86
N ALA A 6 2.14 4.63 7.87
CA ALA A 6 2.16 3.18 7.68
C ALA A 6 1.04 2.71 6.73
N LEU A 7 -0.17 3.23 6.92
CA LEU A 7 -1.31 2.93 6.04
C LEU A 7 -1.10 3.48 4.63
N ALA A 8 -0.52 4.68 4.49
CA ALA A 8 -0.18 5.24 3.19
C ALA A 8 0.84 4.36 2.45
N HIS A 9 1.87 3.86 3.14
CA HIS A 9 2.86 2.96 2.55
C HIS A 9 2.28 1.58 2.20
N ILE A 10 1.43 1.01 3.06
CA ILE A 10 0.71 -0.24 2.75
C ILE A 10 -0.17 -0.06 1.51
N LYS A 11 -0.82 1.09 1.36
CA LYS A 11 -1.64 1.43 0.19
C LYS A 11 -0.81 1.52 -1.09
N VAL A 12 0.36 2.16 -1.04
CA VAL A 12 1.31 2.18 -2.17
C VAL A 12 1.80 0.79 -2.50
N ALA A 13 2.12 -0.03 -1.49
CA ALA A 13 2.52 -1.42 -1.70
C ALA A 13 1.38 -2.23 -2.36
N GLY A 14 0.12 -2.03 -1.95
CA GLY A 14 -1.05 -2.62 -2.60
C GLY A 14 -1.19 -2.20 -4.07
N TYR A 15 -0.96 -0.93 -4.39
CA TYR A 15 -0.97 -0.43 -5.76
C TYR A 15 0.06 -1.16 -6.66
N HIS A 16 1.24 -1.47 -6.13
CA HIS A 16 2.28 -2.21 -6.84
C HIS A 16 2.21 -3.74 -6.66
N ASN A 17 1.20 -4.25 -5.95
CA ASN A 17 1.09 -5.66 -5.54
C ASN A 17 2.33 -6.19 -4.77
N ASP A 18 3.02 -5.32 -4.02
CA ASP A 18 4.18 -5.64 -3.20
C ASP A 18 3.73 -6.14 -1.81
N GLN A 19 3.35 -7.41 -1.74
CA GLN A 19 2.91 -8.06 -0.51
C GLN A 19 4.01 -8.10 0.57
N ARG A 20 5.27 -8.24 0.16
CA ARG A 20 6.40 -8.36 1.10
C ARG A 20 6.59 -7.06 1.87
N THR A 21 6.60 -5.93 1.17
CA THR A 21 6.72 -4.62 1.81
C THR A 21 5.51 -4.31 2.68
N ALA A 22 4.30 -4.59 2.18
CA ALA A 22 3.07 -4.38 2.95
C ALA A 22 3.06 -5.16 4.27
N MET A 23 3.44 -6.44 4.22
CA MET A 23 3.48 -7.31 5.40
C MET A 23 4.55 -6.90 6.41
N ARG A 24 5.73 -6.46 5.93
CA ARG A 24 6.77 -5.89 6.80
C ARG A 24 6.25 -4.67 7.56
N ILE A 25 5.63 -3.72 6.86
CA ILE A 25 5.11 -2.48 7.46
C ILE A 25 4.00 -2.77 8.47
N TYR A 26 3.10 -3.70 8.14
CA TYR A 26 2.05 -4.19 9.04
C TYR A 26 2.63 -4.67 10.38
N THR A 27 3.62 -5.58 10.33
CA THR A 27 4.22 -6.18 11.51
C THR A 27 5.03 -5.17 12.34
N GLU A 28 5.88 -4.37 11.68
CA GLU A 28 6.77 -3.42 12.35
C GLU A 28 6.02 -2.26 13.00
N ASN A 29 4.88 -1.84 12.44
CA ASN A 29 4.12 -0.68 12.92
C ASN A 29 2.85 -1.05 13.69
N ARG A 30 2.64 -2.34 13.98
CA ARG A 30 1.49 -2.87 14.75
C ARG A 30 0.15 -2.34 14.23
N VAL A 31 0.00 -2.32 12.90
CA VAL A 31 -1.27 -1.96 12.26
C VAL A 31 -2.29 -3.08 12.49
N SER A 32 -3.56 -2.76 12.69
CA SER A 32 -4.58 -3.82 12.80
C SER A 32 -4.72 -4.56 11.46
N PHE A 33 -5.02 -5.85 11.52
CA PHE A 33 -5.19 -6.66 10.32
C PHE A 33 -6.26 -6.10 9.36
N GLU A 34 -7.35 -5.57 9.91
CA GLU A 34 -8.40 -4.89 9.14
C GLU A 34 -7.88 -3.68 8.37
N SER A 35 -7.21 -2.73 9.06
CA SER A 35 -6.66 -1.54 8.40
C SER A 35 -5.57 -1.89 7.38
N TYR A 36 -4.80 -2.96 7.61
CA TYR A 36 -3.86 -3.50 6.64
C TYR A 36 -4.57 -3.99 5.37
N ARG A 37 -5.60 -4.84 5.51
CA ARG A 37 -6.35 -5.40 4.38
C ARG A 37 -7.03 -4.32 3.56
N GLU A 38 -7.69 -3.37 4.22
CA GLU A 38 -8.36 -2.25 3.56
C GLU A 38 -7.36 -1.38 2.78
N ALA A 39 -6.25 -0.99 3.41
CA ALA A 39 -5.25 -0.16 2.76
C ALA A 39 -4.64 -0.86 1.52
N PHE A 40 -4.31 -2.15 1.65
CA PHE A 40 -3.74 -2.93 0.54
C PHE A 40 -4.74 -3.09 -0.62
N ALA A 41 -5.99 -3.46 -0.32
CA ALA A 41 -7.05 -3.59 -1.33
C ALA A 41 -7.33 -2.24 -2.03
N ARG A 42 -7.40 -1.15 -1.26
CA ARG A 42 -7.61 0.18 -1.84
C ARG A 42 -6.49 0.61 -2.77
N GLY A 43 -5.24 0.21 -2.47
CA GLY A 43 -4.11 0.40 -3.38
C GLY A 43 -4.33 -0.28 -4.73
N ALA A 44 -4.72 -1.55 -4.71
CA ALA A 44 -5.01 -2.32 -5.93
C ALA A 44 -6.19 -1.73 -6.71
N GLU A 45 -7.26 -1.31 -6.04
CA GLU A 45 -8.42 -0.65 -6.67
C GLU A 45 -8.01 0.64 -7.40
N LEU A 46 -7.15 1.47 -6.81
CA LEU A 46 -6.72 2.71 -7.46
C LEU A 46 -5.99 2.45 -8.78
N LYS A 47 -5.21 1.36 -8.84
CA LYS A 47 -4.59 0.93 -10.10
C LYS A 47 -5.63 0.49 -11.12
N GLN A 48 -6.64 -0.27 -10.69
CA GLN A 48 -7.76 -0.70 -11.55
C GLN A 48 -8.60 0.49 -12.05
N GLN A 49 -8.73 1.54 -11.23
CA GLN A 49 -9.42 2.79 -11.56
C GLN A 49 -8.59 3.70 -12.50
N GLY A 50 -7.39 3.29 -12.90
CA GLY A 50 -6.54 4.05 -13.83
C GLY A 50 -5.86 5.25 -13.18
N MET A 51 -5.71 5.28 -11.85
CA MET A 51 -4.95 6.33 -11.17
C MET A 51 -3.50 6.32 -11.69
N GLY A 52 -3.08 7.40 -12.33
CA GLY A 52 -1.71 7.53 -12.82
C GLY A 52 -0.70 7.47 -11.68
N CYS A 53 0.33 6.63 -11.83
CA CYS A 53 1.46 6.59 -10.91
C CYS A 53 2.68 7.20 -11.58
N THR A 54 3.28 8.20 -10.93
CA THR A 54 4.43 8.92 -11.47
C THR A 54 5.77 8.29 -11.07
N CYS A 55 5.77 7.10 -10.48
CA CYS A 55 7.01 6.45 -10.07
C CYS A 55 7.77 5.93 -11.29
N TYR A 56 9.09 5.79 -11.15
CA TYR A 56 9.94 5.28 -12.22
C TYR A 56 9.49 3.93 -12.77
N GLN A 57 8.93 3.04 -11.94
CA GLN A 57 8.47 1.72 -12.36
C GLN A 57 7.21 1.77 -13.24
N CYS A 58 6.36 2.79 -13.06
CA CYS A 58 5.13 2.96 -13.84
C CYS A 58 5.27 3.91 -15.02
N ASN A 59 6.31 4.74 -15.02
CA ASN A 59 6.64 5.69 -16.10
C ASN A 59 7.74 5.19 -17.05
N ARG A 60 8.04 3.89 -17.03
CA ARG A 60 8.98 3.23 -17.95
C ARG A 60 8.21 2.36 -18.93
#